data_AF-A0A355G3Q0-F1
#
_entry.id   AF-A0A355G3Q0-F1
#
_cell.length_a   1.000
_cell.length_b   1.000
_cell.length_c   1.000
_cell.angle_alpha   90.00
_cell.angle_beta   90.00
_cell.angle_gamma   90.00
#
_symmetry.space_group_name_H-M   'P 1'
#
loop_
_entity.id
_entity.type
_entity.pdbx_description
1 polymer ?
#
loop_
_entity_poly.entity_id
_entity_poly.type
_entity_poly.pdbx_seq_one_letter_code
_entity_poly.pdbx_strand_id
1 'polypeptide(L)'
;MAVSEKITFTKALPVWENGKENERNHTLAFRCVVGKSKEYTLRIAGHNVYRVLINGNFYASGPARTAHGLYRVSEYPITENNLIDGENVISIVVCGYNVNS
;
A
#
# COMPACT_ATOMS: atom_id res chain seq x y z
N MET A 1 -8.93 0.60 -27.87
CA MET A 1 -8.72 0.13 -26.49
C MET A 1 -7.39 0.70 -26.03
N ALA A 2 -7.38 1.50 -24.96
CA ALA A 2 -6.12 2.03 -24.44
C ALA A 2 -5.32 0.85 -23.88
N VAL A 3 -4.11 0.65 -24.42
CA VAL A 3 -3.14 -0.27 -23.83
C VAL A 3 -2.78 0.33 -22.47
N SER A 4 -3.29 -0.29 -21.40
CA SER A 4 -2.90 0.04 -20.03
C SER A 4 -1.40 -0.17 -19.91
N GLU A 5 -0.66 0.90 -19.72
CA GLU A 5 0.77 0.85 -19.47
C GLU A 5 1.02 -0.07 -18.26
N LYS A 6 1.87 -1.09 -18.42
CA LYS A 6 2.08 -2.09 -17.38
C LYS A 6 2.90 -1.47 -16.25
N ILE A 7 2.23 -0.88 -15.27
CA ILE A 7 2.88 -0.32 -14.08
C ILE A 7 3.69 -1.44 -13.42
N THR A 8 5.01 -1.29 -13.48
CA THR A 8 5.98 -2.22 -12.93
C THR A 8 6.82 -1.49 -11.89
N PHE A 9 6.99 -2.09 -10.71
CA PHE A 9 7.88 -1.54 -9.69
C PHE A 9 9.33 -1.67 -10.15
N THR A 10 10.02 -0.55 -10.32
CA THR A 10 11.43 -0.52 -10.75
C THR A 10 12.41 -0.61 -9.59
N LYS A 11 12.04 -0.04 -8.43
CA LYS A 11 12.88 0.00 -7.23
C LYS A 11 12.21 -0.60 -5.99
N ALA A 12 10.87 -0.57 -5.92
CA ALA A 12 10.16 -1.09 -4.77
C ALA A 12 10.23 -2.62 -4.76
N LEU A 13 10.49 -3.17 -3.58
CA LEU A 13 10.50 -4.61 -3.33
C LEU A 13 9.30 -4.97 -2.44
N PRO A 14 8.73 -6.18 -2.59
CA PRO A 14 7.78 -6.68 -1.61
C PRO A 14 8.48 -6.84 -0.26
N VAL A 15 7.79 -6.45 0.82
CA VAL A 15 8.31 -6.52 2.19
C VAL A 15 7.31 -7.22 3.10
N TRP A 16 7.83 -8.01 4.04
CA TRP A 16 7.07 -8.66 5.10
C TRP A 16 7.96 -8.85 6.33
N GLU A 17 7.39 -9.23 7.47
CA GLU A 17 8.19 -9.63 8.62
C GLU A 17 8.90 -10.97 8.35
N ASN A 18 10.18 -11.03 8.69
CA ASN A 18 11.02 -12.18 8.41
C ASN A 18 10.51 -13.45 9.12
N GLY A 19 10.27 -14.52 8.35
CA GLY A 19 9.79 -15.81 8.86
C GLY A 19 8.30 -15.85 9.20
N LYS A 20 7.53 -14.80 8.90
CA LYS A 20 6.09 -14.73 9.16
C LYS A 20 5.25 -14.76 7.88
N GLU A 21 5.84 -15.10 6.74
CA GLU A 21 5.15 -15.11 5.44
C GLU A 21 3.98 -16.11 5.37
N ASN A 22 4.01 -17.17 6.17
CA ASN A 22 2.97 -18.19 6.24
C ASN A 22 2.12 -18.12 7.53
N GLU A 23 2.36 -17.12 8.39
CA GLU A 23 1.60 -16.98 9.64
C GLU A 23 0.15 -16.58 9.35
N ARG A 24 -0.78 -17.22 10.04
CA ARG A 24 -2.22 -16.97 9.85
C ARG A 24 -2.66 -15.73 10.60
N ASN A 25 -3.53 -14.94 9.96
CA ASN A 25 -4.14 -13.74 10.52
C ASN A 25 -3.11 -12.75 11.08
N HIS A 26 -1.95 -12.64 10.42
CA HIS A 26 -0.89 -11.75 10.84
C HIS A 26 -1.10 -10.36 10.28
N THR A 27 -1.06 -9.33 11.13
CA THR A 27 -1.26 -7.94 10.71
C THR A 27 -0.02 -7.12 11.01
N LEU A 28 0.49 -6.44 9.99
CA LEU A 28 1.67 -5.59 10.07
C LEU A 28 1.32 -4.15 9.70
N ALA A 29 2.08 -3.21 10.25
CA ALA A 29 2.06 -1.82 9.83
C ALA A 29 3.46 -1.43 9.34
N PHE A 30 3.55 -1.01 8.07
CA PHE A 30 4.74 -0.40 7.51
C PHE A 30 4.55 1.10 7.50
N ARG A 31 5.59 1.87 7.85
CA ARG A 31 5.52 3.33 7.83
C ARG A 31 6.66 3.95 7.05
N CYS A 32 6.39 5.08 6.42
CA CYS A 32 7.41 6.02 5.96
C CYS A 32 7.05 7.44 6.41
N VAL A 33 8.06 8.31 6.44
CA VAL A 33 7.91 9.73 6.76
C VAL A 33 8.28 10.53 5.53
N VAL A 34 7.45 11.49 5.16
CA VAL A 34 7.67 12.41 4.04
C VAL A 34 7.47 13.84 4.49
N GLY A 35 8.14 14.79 3.85
CA GLY A 35 7.86 16.22 4.04
C GLY A 35 6.58 16.66 3.31
N LYS A 36 6.16 17.90 3.51
CA LYS A 36 5.10 18.51 2.68
C LYS A 36 5.51 18.54 1.20
N SER A 37 4.56 18.26 0.33
CA SER A 37 4.67 18.40 -1.12
C SER A 37 3.32 18.86 -1.67
N LYS A 38 3.30 19.40 -2.89
CA LYS A 38 2.05 19.65 -3.61
C LYS A 38 1.28 18.35 -3.88
N GLU A 39 2.03 17.30 -4.23
CA GLU A 39 1.49 15.98 -4.50
C GLU A 39 2.56 14.89 -4.32
N TYR A 40 2.11 13.72 -3.88
CA TYR A 40 2.79 12.44 -4.05
C TYR A 40 1.85 11.44 -4.73
N THR A 41 2.41 10.49 -5.48
CA THR A 41 1.65 9.32 -5.95
C THR A 41 2.04 8.09 -5.17
N LEU A 42 1.12 7.54 -4.38
CA LEU A 42 1.29 6.23 -3.75
C LEU A 42 0.91 5.14 -4.75
N ARG A 43 1.90 4.39 -5.22
CA ARG A 43 1.70 3.16 -6.00
C ARG A 43 1.86 1.95 -5.08
N ILE A 44 0.85 1.11 -4.99
CA ILE A 44 0.85 -0.01 -4.04
C ILE A 44 0.14 -1.25 -4.61
N ALA A 45 0.74 -2.40 -4.35
CA ALA A 45 0.10 -3.71 -4.44
C ALA A 45 0.26 -4.40 -3.08
N GLY A 46 -0.64 -5.32 -2.74
CA GLY A 46 -0.57 -6.05 -1.48
C GLY A 46 -1.22 -7.43 -1.59
N HIS A 47 -0.94 -8.27 -0.61
CA HIS A 47 -1.57 -9.58 -0.46
C HIS A 47 -2.75 -9.47 0.52
N ASN A 48 -3.87 -10.16 0.22
CA ASN A 48 -5.15 -10.08 0.95
C ASN A 48 -5.78 -8.67 1.03
N VAL A 49 -5.44 -7.87 2.05
CA VAL A 49 -6.04 -6.56 2.33
C VAL A 49 -4.99 -5.61 2.91
N TYR A 50 -4.96 -4.37 2.42
CA TYR A 50 -4.26 -3.25 3.03
C TYR A 50 -5.19 -2.05 3.30
N ARG A 51 -4.78 -1.23 4.26
CA ARG A 51 -5.30 0.13 4.52
C ARG A 51 -4.16 1.11 4.51
N VAL A 52 -4.39 2.27 3.90
CA VAL A 52 -3.47 3.41 3.89
C VAL A 52 -4.01 4.44 4.86
N LEU A 53 -3.13 4.91 5.74
CA LEU A 53 -3.41 6.00 6.67
C LEU A 53 -2.38 7.11 6.47
N ILE A 54 -2.85 8.35 6.49
CA ILE A 54 -1.99 9.55 6.44
C ILE A 54 -2.17 10.29 7.75
N ASN A 55 -1.10 10.44 8.51
CA ASN A 55 -1.11 11.02 9.86
C ASN A 55 -2.18 10.37 10.76
N GLY A 56 -2.34 9.05 10.66
CA GLY A 56 -3.33 8.28 11.42
C GLY A 56 -4.76 8.32 10.88
N ASN A 57 -5.07 9.16 9.89
CA ASN A 57 -6.40 9.23 9.28
C ASN A 57 -6.52 8.23 8.13
N PHE A 58 -7.65 7.52 8.06
CA PHE A 58 -7.94 6.64 6.94
C PHE A 58 -7.93 7.41 5.62
N TYR A 59 -7.23 6.86 4.63
CA TYR A 59 -7.10 7.49 3.32
C TYR A 59 -7.57 6.56 2.19
N ALA A 60 -7.13 5.30 2.19
CA ALA A 60 -7.52 4.33 1.16
C ALA A 60 -7.50 2.88 1.67
N SER A 61 -8.15 1.98 0.94
CA SER A 61 -8.06 0.53 1.15
C SER A 61 -7.95 -0.22 -0.17
N GLY A 62 -7.42 -1.43 -0.09
CA GLY A 62 -7.27 -2.33 -1.23
C GLY A 62 -6.65 -3.66 -0.80
N PRO A 63 -6.03 -4.39 -1.73
CA PRO A 63 -6.16 -4.21 -3.18
C PRO A 63 -7.57 -4.56 -3.64
N ALA A 64 -7.95 -4.12 -4.85
CA ALA A 64 -9.07 -4.75 -5.54
C ALA A 64 -8.71 -6.21 -5.86
N ARG A 65 -9.66 -7.13 -5.67
CA ARG A 65 -9.43 -8.57 -5.93
C ARG A 65 -9.00 -8.80 -7.38
N THR A 66 -8.10 -9.75 -7.58
CA THR A 66 -7.62 -10.18 -8.89
C THR A 66 -7.43 -11.70 -8.92
N ALA A 67 -7.24 -12.28 -10.11
CA ALA A 67 -7.04 -13.70 -10.28
C ALA A 67 -5.70 -14.18 -9.68
N HIS A 68 -5.59 -15.47 -9.35
CA HIS A 68 -4.37 -16.07 -8.84
C HIS A 68 -3.19 -15.88 -9.82
N GLY A 69 -1.99 -15.64 -9.26
CA GLY A 69 -0.78 -15.38 -10.04
C GLY A 69 -0.70 -13.99 -10.65
N LEU A 70 -1.74 -13.15 -10.49
CA LEU A 70 -1.74 -11.76 -10.90
C LEU A 70 -1.76 -10.84 -9.68
N TYR A 71 -1.21 -9.64 -9.85
CA TYR A 71 -1.37 -8.54 -8.91
C TYR A 71 -1.93 -7.33 -9.64
N ARG A 72 -2.62 -6.48 -8.89
CA ARG A 72 -3.08 -5.17 -9.37
C ARG A 72 -2.37 -4.09 -8.58
N VAL A 73 -1.80 -3.12 -9.28
CA VAL A 73 -1.25 -1.91 -8.68
C VAL A 73 -2.36 -0.87 -8.60
N SER A 74 -2.61 -0.35 -7.40
CA SER A 74 -3.43 0.83 -7.19
C SER A 74 -2.54 2.07 -7.15
N GLU A 75 -3.04 3.18 -7.68
CA GLU A 75 -2.41 4.50 -7.59
C GLU A 75 -3.33 5.44 -6.83
N TYR A 76 -2.81 6.10 -5.79
CA TYR A 76 -3.55 7.09 -5.02
C TYR A 76 -2.80 8.42 -4.97
N PRO A 77 -3.41 9.54 -5.40
CA PRO A 77 -2.80 10.86 -5.33
C PRO A 77 -2.93 11.45 -3.91
N ILE A 78 -1.82 11.57 -3.21
CA ILE A 78 -1.73 12.23 -1.91
C ILE A 78 -1.44 13.72 -2.16
N THR A 79 -2.48 14.54 -2.05
CA THR A 79 -2.40 15.98 -2.33
C THR A 79 -2.00 16.77 -1.08
N GLU A 80 -1.64 18.04 -1.25
CA GLU A 80 -1.33 18.93 -0.13
C GLU A 80 -2.44 19.01 0.92
N ASN A 81 -3.71 18.82 0.56
CA ASN A 81 -4.84 18.78 1.49
C ASN A 81 -4.82 17.57 2.44
N ASN A 82 -4.03 16.55 2.13
CA ASN A 82 -3.81 15.38 2.97
C ASN A 82 -2.60 15.55 3.89
N LEU A 83 -1.81 16.63 3.73
CA LEU A 83 -0.51 16.81 4.35
C LEU A 83 -0.49 18.06 5.25
N ILE A 84 0.24 17.97 6.36
CA ILE A 84 0.54 19.10 7.23
C ILE A 84 1.89 19.71 6.88
N ASP A 85 2.14 20.93 7.38
CA ASP A 85 3.49 21.50 7.38
C ASP A 85 4.43 20.66 8.25
N GLY A 86 5.64 20.41 7.75
CA GLY A 86 6.61 19.53 8.39
C GLY A 86 6.48 18.07 7.95
N GLU A 87 6.62 17.14 8.91
CA GLU A 87 6.64 15.71 8.66
C GLU A 87 5.24 15.10 8.61
N ASN A 88 5.06 14.19 7.66
CA ASN A 88 3.83 13.45 7.44
C ASN A 88 4.13 11.96 7.46
N VAL A 89 3.38 11.20 8.28
CA VAL A 89 3.54 9.76 8.42
C VAL A 89 2.53 9.05 7.52
N ILE A 90 3.02 8.26 6.57
CA ILE A 90 2.20 7.37 5.76
C ILE A 90 2.35 5.97 6.34
N SER A 91 1.23 5.39 6.78
CA SER A 91 1.17 4.05 7.34
C SER A 91 0.37 3.13 6.43
N ILE A 92 0.93 1.96 6.12
CA ILE A 92 0.27 0.88 5.38
C ILE A 92 0.04 -0.27 6.34
N VAL A 93 -1.21 -0.50 6.71
CA VAL A 93 -1.61 -1.64 7.56
C VAL A 93 -2.06 -2.77 6.65
N VAL A 94 -1.40 -3.92 6.71
CA VAL A 94 -1.65 -5.08 5.85
C VAL A 94 -2.03 -6.27 6.71
N CYS A 95 -3.13 -6.93 6.35
CA CYS A 95 -3.56 -8.18 6.98
C CYS A 95 -3.21 -9.36 6.07
N GLY A 96 -2.20 -10.15 6.44
CA GLY A 96 -1.89 -11.44 5.83
C GLY A 96 -2.73 -12.53 6.46
N TYR A 97 -3.85 -12.89 5.83
CA TYR A 97 -4.74 -13.88 6.43
C TYR A 97 -4.16 -15.29 6.38
N ASN A 98 -3.60 -15.72 5.25
CA ASN A 98 -3.03 -17.08 5.06
C ASN A 98 -3.95 -18.23 5.55
N VAL A 99 -5.24 -17.96 5.62
CA VAL A 99 -6.29 -18.96 5.84
C VAL A 99 -6.83 -19.32 4.47
N ASN A 100 -7.14 -20.62 4.31
CA ASN A 100 -7.68 -21.24 3.10
C ASN A 100 -8.40 -20.22 2.19
N SER A 101 -7.76 -19.90 1.05
CA SER A 101 -8.33 -19.08 -0.02
C SER A 101 -9.12 -19.93 -0.99
#